data_AF-A0A920TVR4-F1
#
_entry.id   AF-A0A920TVR4-F1
#
_cell.length_a   1.000
_cell.length_b   1.000
_cell.length_c   1.000
_cell.angle_alpha   90.00
_cell.angle_beta   90.00
_cell.angle_gamma   90.00
#
_symmetry.space_group_name_H-M   'P 1'
#
loop_
_entity.id
_entity.type
_entity.pdbx_description
1 polymer ?
#
loop_
_entity_poly.entity_id
_entity_poly.type
_entity_poly.pdbx_seq_one_letter_code
_entity_poly.pdbx_strand_id
1 'polypeptide(L)' 'MSFLMDQDPEVAKAIELEDLRQRDSIVLIASENYASKAVLEAQSGVMNKKVCRRLSRATVLWRM' A
#
# COMPACT_ATOMS: atom_id res chain seq x y z
N MET A 1 15.44 -3.21 2.88
CA MET A 1 15.02 -4.06 1.75
C MET A 1 15.61 -5.48 1.80
N SER A 2 16.28 -5.93 2.88
CA SER A 2 16.92 -7.26 2.89
C SER A 2 15.93 -8.42 2.82
N PHE A 3 14.85 -8.38 3.60
CA PHE A 3 13.92 -9.51 3.67
C PHE A 3 13.26 -9.84 2.32
N LEU A 4 12.87 -8.84 1.53
CA LEU A 4 12.27 -9.09 0.21
C LEU A 4 13.34 -9.51 -0.81
N MET A 5 14.55 -8.97 -0.73
CA MET A 5 15.67 -9.41 -1.58
C MET A 5 16.06 -10.87 -1.33
N ASP A 6 15.99 -11.33 -0.08
CA ASP A 6 16.29 -12.72 0.29
C ASP A 6 15.17 -13.69 -0.11
N GLN A 7 13.91 -13.24 -0.13
CA GLN A 7 12.74 -14.08 -0.47
C GLN A 7 12.42 -14.07 -1.97
N ASP A 8 12.45 -12.90 -2.60
CA ASP A 8 12.13 -12.68 -4.00
C ASP A 8 12.99 -11.53 -4.58
N PRO A 9 14.22 -11.83 -5.00
CA PRO A 9 15.14 -10.84 -5.52
C PRO A 9 14.68 -10.21 -6.84
N GLU A 10 13.85 -10.90 -7.62
CA GLU A 10 13.33 -10.38 -8.89
C GLU A 10 12.34 -9.24 -8.64
N VAL A 11 11.36 -9.48 -7.76
CA VAL A 11 10.38 -8.45 -7.38
C VAL A 11 11.05 -7.29 -6.67
N ALA A 12 11.98 -7.57 -5.76
CA ALA A 12 12.69 -6.54 -5.03
C ALA A 12 13.50 -5.62 -5.98
N LYS A 13 14.17 -6.19 -6.99
CA LYS A 13 14.89 -5.41 -8.01
C LYS A 13 13.94 -4.61 -8.89
N ALA A 14 12.80 -5.18 -9.27
CA ALA A 14 11.79 -4.46 -10.06
C ALA A 14 11.26 -3.22 -9.31
N ILE A 15 11.01 -3.34 -8.00
CA ILE A 15 10.58 -2.22 -7.15
C ILE A 15 11.66 -1.13 -7.09
N GLU A 16 12.93 -1.50 -6.92
CA GLU A 16 14.03 -0.52 -6.90
C GLU A 16 14.17 0.22 -8.23
N LEU A 17 14.04 -0.49 -9.36
CA LEU A 17 14.08 0.13 -10.68
C LEU A 17 12.93 1.12 -10.89
N GLU A 18 11.73 0.81 -10.39
CA GLU A 18 10.58 1.71 -10.49
C GLU A 18 10.71 2.93 -9.57
N ASP A 19 11.23 2.77 -8.35
CA ASP A 19 11.52 3.90 -7.45
C ASP A 19 12.54 4.87 -8.08
N LEU A 20 13.58 4.35 -8.73
CA LEU A 20 14.53 5.16 -9.51
C LEU A 20 13.83 5.88 -10.67
N ARG A 21 13.03 5.16 -11.46
CA ARG A 21 12.30 5.74 -12.60
C ARG A 21 11.40 6.91 -12.16
N GLN A 22 10.69 6.76 -11.05
CA GLN A 22 9.81 7.80 -10.51
C GLN A 22 10.55 9.01 -9.93
N ARG A 23 11.78 8.83 -9.44
CA ARG A 23 12.62 9.93 -8.94
C ARG A 23 13.31 10.71 -10.05
N ASP A 24 13.74 10.00 -11.09
CA ASP A 24 14.48 10.59 -12.20
C ASP A 24 13.56 11.15 -13.30
N SER A 25 12.24 10.88 -13.21
CA SER A 25 11.24 11.35 -14.17
C SER A 25 10.36 12.46 -13.59
N ILE A 26 10.05 13.46 -14.40
CA ILE A 26 9.06 14.49 -14.04
C ILE A 26 7.65 13.92 -14.24
N VAL A 27 6.85 13.88 -13.18
CA VAL A 27 5.45 13.43 -13.24
C VAL A 27 4.58 14.57 -13.77
N LEU A 28 4.06 14.40 -14.99
CA LEU A 28 3.18 15.37 -15.67
C LEU A 28 1.71 14.93 -15.71
N ILE A 29 1.38 13.79 -15.13
CA ILE A 29 0.03 13.26 -15.06
C ILE A 29 -0.66 13.86 -13.83
N ALA A 30 -1.71 14.66 -14.06
CA ALA A 30 -2.35 15.45 -12.99
C ALA A 30 -2.99 14.61 -11.87
N SER A 31 -3.32 13.34 -12.14
CA SER A 31 -3.90 12.43 -11.15
C SER A 31 -2.87 11.63 -10.36
N GLU A 32 -1.59 11.65 -10.75
CA GLU A 32 -0.53 10.91 -10.06
C GLU A 32 0.08 11.76 -8.94
N ASN A 33 0.44 11.10 -7.84
CA ASN A 33 1.00 11.76 -6.68
C ASN A 33 1.86 10.80 -5.85
N TYR A 34 2.77 11.35 -5.05
CA TYR A 34 3.61 10.61 -4.12
C TYR A 34 2.94 10.51 -2.76
N ALA A 35 2.69 9.29 -2.29
CA ALA A 35 2.15 9.06 -0.96
C ALA A 35 3.22 9.34 0.13
N SER A 36 2.77 9.81 1.30
CA SER A 36 3.67 10.00 2.43
C SER A 36 4.10 8.67 3.06
N LYS A 37 5.26 8.67 3.73
CA LYS A 37 5.78 7.47 4.40
C LYS A 37 4.78 6.87 5.41
N ALA A 38 4.06 7.72 6.14
CA ALA A 38 3.05 7.28 7.11
C ALA A 38 1.89 6.50 6.45
N VAL A 39 1.48 6.91 5.24
CA VAL A 39 0.44 6.21 4.47
C VAL A 39 0.94 4.86 3.97
N LEU A 40 2.18 4.80 3.47
CA LEU A 40 2.80 3.55 3.02
C LEU A 40 3.00 2.55 4.17
N GLU A 41 3.40 3.02 5.35
CA GLU A 41 3.52 2.17 6.55
C GLU A 41 2.16 1.61 6.96
N ALA A 42 1.12 2.44 7.00
CA ALA A 42 -0.24 2.02 7.34
C ALA A 42 -0.81 0.97 6.36
N GLN A 43 -0.45 1.06 5.07
CA GLN A 43 -0.88 0.11 4.04
C GLN A 43 -0.42 -1.32 4.33
N SER A 44 0.77 -1.49 4.91
CA SER A 44 1.34 -2.79 5.31
C SER A 44 0.91 -3.24 6.72
N GLY A 45 0.02 -2.49 7.38
CA GLY A 45 -0.39 -2.74 8.76
C GLY A 45 -1.29 -3.97 8.95
N VAL A 46 -1.61 -4.24 10.22
CA VAL A 46 -2.44 -5.38 10.66
C VAL A 46 -3.82 -5.41 9.98
N MET A 47 -4.32 -4.25 9.54
CA MET A 47 -5.61 -4.14 8.85
C MET A 47 -5.68 -4.98 7.57
N ASN A 48 -4.55 -5.20 6.89
CA ASN A 48 -4.53 -6.01 5.66
C ASN A 48 -4.92 -7.49 5.90
N LYS A 49 -4.83 -7.97 7.14
CA LYS A 49 -5.26 -9.33 7.52
C LYS A 49 -6.75 -9.40 7.88
N LYS A 50 -7.44 -8.26 7.96
CA LYS A 50 -8.81 -8.19 8.47
C LYS A 50 -9.83 -8.29 7.32
N VAL A 51 -10.72 -9.26 7.41
CA VAL A 51 -11.90 -9.32 6.53
C VAL A 51 -13.06 -8.54 7.16
N CYS A 52 -13.56 -7.53 6.45
CA CYS A 52 -14.70 -6.72 6.88
C CYS A 52 -15.94 -7.05 6.05
N ARG A 53 -17.02 -7.41 6.73
CA ARG A 53 -18.35 -7.52 6.11
C ARG A 53 -19.06 -6.17 6.25
N ARG A 54 -19.83 -5.79 5.22
CA ARG A 54 -20.71 -4.62 5.27
C ARG A 54 -21.70 -4.77 6.43
N LEU A 55 -21.70 -3.82 7.35
CA LEU A 55 -22.75 -3.71 8.35
C LEU A 55 -23.95 -3.00 7.72
N SER A 56 -25.12 -3.64 7.74
CA SER A 56 -26.37 -2.95 7.42
C SER A 56 -26.82 -2.13 8.65
N ARG A 57 -27.52 -1.02 8.43
CA ARG A 57 -28.00 -0.14 9.54
C ARG A 57 -28.85 -0.90 10.57
N ALA A 58 -29.54 -1.98 10.15
CA ALA A 58 -30.32 -2.84 11.02
C ALA A 58 -29.45 -3.64 12.02
N THR A 59 -28.23 -4.05 11.63
CA THR A 59 -27.32 -4.81 12.50
C THR A 59 -26.69 -3.95 13.60
N VAL A 60 -26.55 -2.64 13.38
CA VAL A 60 -26.01 -1.71 14.39
C VAL A 60 -27.05 -1.39 15.48
N LEU A 61 -28.32 -1.26 15.10
CA LEU A 61 -29.43 -0.95 16.02
C LEU A 61 -29.79 -2.09 16.99
N TRP A 62 -29.55 -3.35 16.61
CA TRP A 62 -29.82 -4.53 17.46
C TRP A 62 -28.68 -4.89 18.42
N ARG A 63 -27.54 -4.19 18.34
CA ARG A 63 -26.35 -4.45 19.18
C ARG A 63 -26.07 -3.33 20.20
N MET A 64 -27.00 -2.39 20.34
CA MET A 64 -27.09 -1.43 21.45
C MET A 64 -28.19 -1.88 22.41
#